data_AF-A0A950DEG5-F1
#
_entry.id   AF-A0A950DEG5-F1
#
_cell.length_a   1.000
_cell.length_b   1.000
_cell.length_c   1.000
_cell.angle_alpha   90.00
_cell.angle_beta   90.00
_cell.angle_gamma   90.00
#
_symmetry.space_group_name_H-M   'P 1'
#
loop_
_entity.id
_entity.type
_entity.pdbx_description
1 polymer ?
#
loop_
_entity_poly.entity_id
_entity_poly.type
_entity_poly.pdbx_seq_one_letter_code
_entity_poly.pdbx_strand_id
1 'polypeptide(L)'
;MLRSFWSNVTAGIAVLVGIAGLSYVLAGAAQPPGGPAAVVEFTADGKLKQPIGYREWVYIGEVVTPNELNGGEATFPEFHAVYMDPESFAHFKMTGKFRDGTVVMKELSSVGSKEAPSGNGYFQGELTGLEASIKDSKRFKDEPGNWAYFSFGHKYPLKAEVSKNAAAACNQCHQDNAKMDWVFSQYYPVLSAAAPRSK
;
A
#
# COMPACT_ATOMS: atom_id res chain seq x y z
N MET A 1 100.56 -1.09 17.11
CA MET A 1 101.00 0.24 16.61
C MET A 1 100.18 0.58 15.36
N LEU A 2 100.00 1.88 15.09
CA LEU A 2 99.30 2.51 13.95
C LEU A 2 97.79 2.83 14.08
N ARG A 3 97.57 4.04 14.58
CA ARG A 3 96.66 5.13 14.14
C ARG A 3 95.81 4.92 12.87
N SER A 4 94.59 5.48 12.89
CA SER A 4 94.08 6.52 11.94
C SER A 4 92.55 6.43 11.80
N PHE A 5 91.80 7.35 12.42
CA PHE A 5 91.13 8.50 11.77
C PHE A 5 89.96 8.14 10.85
N TRP A 6 88.72 8.26 11.33
CA TRP A 6 87.53 8.41 10.49
C TRP A 6 86.66 9.55 11.01
N SER A 7 86.36 10.46 10.09
CA SER A 7 85.71 11.75 10.27
C SER A 7 84.20 11.64 10.55
N ASN A 8 83.70 12.68 11.22
CA ASN A 8 82.31 12.92 11.56
C ASN A 8 81.40 13.02 10.33
N VAL A 9 80.22 12.39 10.41
CA VAL A 9 79.02 12.83 9.70
C VAL A 9 77.87 12.84 10.71
N THR A 10 77.45 14.04 11.08
CA THR A 10 76.22 14.33 11.83
C THR A 10 75.01 14.13 10.93
N ALA A 11 74.06 13.28 11.35
CA ALA A 11 72.71 13.25 10.82
C ALA A 11 71.74 13.44 12.00
N GLY A 12 71.01 14.55 11.98
CA GLY A 12 70.05 14.94 13.03
C GLY A 12 68.83 14.03 13.03
N ILE A 13 68.41 13.63 14.24
CA ILE A 13 67.16 12.92 14.48
C ILE A 13 66.06 13.98 14.69
N ALA A 14 65.15 14.11 13.74
CA ALA A 14 63.92 14.86 13.92
C ALA A 14 62.91 13.99 14.69
N VAL A 15 62.54 14.43 15.89
CA VAL A 15 61.46 13.84 16.70
C VAL A 15 60.14 14.40 16.20
N LEU A 16 59.31 13.57 15.58
CA LEU A 16 57.92 13.90 15.27
C LEU A 16 57.01 13.44 16.42
N VAL A 17 56.54 14.40 17.20
CA VAL A 17 55.47 14.23 18.20
C VAL A 17 54.15 14.09 17.43
N GLY A 18 53.61 12.87 17.36
CA GLY A 18 52.30 12.59 16.79
C GLY A 18 51.19 13.02 17.75
N ILE A 19 50.47 14.08 17.41
CA ILE A 19 49.21 14.46 18.08
C ILE A 19 48.12 13.50 17.58
N ALA A 20 47.70 12.57 18.44
CA ALA A 20 46.51 11.76 18.21
C ALA A 20 45.27 12.65 18.35
N GLY A 21 44.81 13.22 17.23
CA GLY A 21 43.52 13.89 17.14
C GLY A 21 42.41 12.84 17.11
N LEU A 22 41.64 12.75 18.20
CA LEU A 22 40.44 11.92 18.27
C LEU A 22 39.31 12.61 17.46
N SER A 23 39.21 12.30 16.18
CA SER A 23 38.10 12.77 15.34
C SER A 23 36.84 11.97 15.65
N TYR A 24 35.97 12.51 16.50
CA TYR A 24 34.58 12.05 16.57
C TYR A 24 33.87 12.43 15.27
N VAL A 25 33.83 11.49 14.33
CA VAL A 25 32.93 11.58 13.18
C VAL A 25 31.53 11.26 13.70
N LEU A 26 30.72 12.31 13.91
CA LEU A 26 29.28 12.16 14.04
C LEU A 26 28.76 11.66 12.70
N ALA A 27 28.54 10.35 12.61
CA ALA A 27 27.73 9.78 11.55
C ALA A 27 26.32 10.35 11.70
N GLY A 28 26.01 11.41 10.96
CA GLY A 28 24.63 11.85 10.79
C GLY A 28 23.85 10.68 10.21
N ALA A 29 22.87 10.19 10.96
CA ALA A 29 21.90 9.26 10.40
C ALA A 29 21.29 9.92 9.17
N ALA A 30 21.52 9.33 7.99
CA ALA A 30 20.82 9.76 6.80
C ALA A 30 19.33 9.61 7.09
N GLN A 31 18.62 10.74 7.20
CA GLN A 31 17.17 10.73 7.24
C GLN A 31 16.69 10.02 5.97
N PRO A 32 15.84 8.98 6.07
CA PRO A 32 15.22 8.41 4.88
C PRO A 32 14.53 9.54 4.11
N PRO A 33 14.48 9.47 2.77
CA PRO A 33 13.91 10.53 1.94
C PRO A 33 12.55 10.93 2.48
N GLY A 34 12.40 12.24 2.75
CA GLY A 34 11.20 12.80 3.36
C GLY A 34 9.96 12.65 2.48
N GLY A 35 8.84 12.35 3.15
CA GLY A 35 7.51 12.16 2.57
C GLY A 35 7.15 10.67 2.47
N PRO A 36 5.91 10.26 2.82
CA PRO A 36 5.46 8.92 2.48
C PRO A 36 5.56 8.77 0.96
N ALA A 37 6.22 7.70 0.48
CA ALA A 37 6.15 7.34 -0.93
C ALA A 37 4.67 7.24 -1.32
N ALA A 38 4.31 7.79 -2.48
CA ALA A 38 2.92 7.73 -2.94
C ALA A 38 2.49 6.26 -3.03
N VAL A 39 1.44 5.88 -2.29
CA VAL A 39 0.94 4.50 -2.23
C VAL A 39 0.39 4.01 -3.57
N VAL A 40 0.11 4.94 -4.49
CA VAL A 40 -0.29 4.68 -5.87
C VAL A 40 0.31 5.72 -6.82
N GLU A 41 0.46 5.36 -8.09
CA GLU A 41 1.00 6.24 -9.13
C GLU A 41 -0.05 6.55 -10.19
N PHE A 42 -0.03 7.79 -10.68
CA PHE A 42 -0.82 8.21 -11.83
C PHE A 42 0.10 8.56 -13.01
N THR A 43 -0.38 8.31 -14.22
CA THR A 43 0.23 8.82 -15.44
C THR A 43 -0.01 10.34 -15.58
N ALA A 44 0.72 10.98 -16.50
CA ALA A 44 0.57 12.43 -16.75
C ALA A 44 -0.84 12.81 -17.24
N ASP A 45 -1.51 11.91 -17.97
CA ASP A 45 -2.90 12.06 -18.42
C ASP A 45 -3.94 11.60 -17.37
N GLY A 46 -3.50 11.27 -16.15
CA GLY A 46 -4.39 11.04 -15.01
C GLY A 46 -4.96 9.63 -14.88
N LYS A 47 -4.44 8.65 -15.62
CA LYS A 47 -4.77 7.23 -15.41
C LYS A 47 -4.06 6.69 -14.18
N LEU A 48 -4.71 5.81 -13.45
CA LEU A 48 -4.10 5.08 -12.34
C LEU A 48 -3.25 3.94 -12.93
N LYS A 49 -1.96 3.90 -12.59
CA LYS A 49 -1.11 2.74 -12.87
C LYS A 49 -1.48 1.61 -11.91
N GLN A 50 -1.41 0.36 -12.37
CA GLN A 50 -1.71 -0.81 -11.55
C GLN A 50 -0.90 -0.77 -10.25
N PRO A 51 -1.57 -0.66 -9.08
CA PRO A 51 -0.87 -0.68 -7.80
C PRO A 51 -0.13 -2.01 -7.62
N ILE A 52 1.08 -1.94 -7.09
CA ILE A 52 1.90 -3.09 -6.73
C ILE A 52 2.19 -3.07 -5.22
N GLY A 53 2.49 -4.24 -4.64
CA GLY A 53 2.80 -4.35 -3.21
C GLY A 53 1.60 -4.20 -2.27
N TYR A 54 0.38 -3.98 -2.78
CA TYR A 54 -0.82 -3.80 -1.93
C TYR A 54 -1.19 -5.04 -1.10
N ARG A 55 -0.69 -6.22 -1.45
CA ARG A 55 -0.87 -7.43 -0.63
C ARG A 55 -0.13 -7.38 0.71
N GLU A 56 0.78 -6.43 0.88
CA GLU A 56 1.44 -6.12 2.15
C GLU A 56 0.71 -5.03 2.95
N TRP A 57 -0.39 -4.49 2.41
CA TRP A 57 -1.20 -3.51 3.12
C TRP A 57 -2.13 -4.16 4.13
N VAL A 58 -2.89 -3.35 4.86
CA VAL A 58 -3.76 -3.86 5.91
C VAL A 58 -4.98 -4.51 5.28
N TYR A 59 -5.08 -5.84 5.38
CA TYR A 59 -6.31 -6.57 5.09
C TYR A 59 -7.43 -6.10 6.01
N ILE A 60 -8.57 -5.69 5.43
CA ILE A 60 -9.71 -5.16 6.18
C ILE A 60 -10.95 -6.06 6.16
N GLY A 61 -11.01 -7.03 5.25
CA GLY A 61 -12.08 -8.01 5.19
C GLY A 61 -12.17 -8.69 3.82
N GLU A 62 -13.03 -9.69 3.75
CA GLU A 62 -13.26 -10.49 2.56
C GLU A 62 -14.72 -10.93 2.50
N VAL A 63 -15.26 -10.92 1.29
CA VAL A 63 -16.60 -11.43 0.98
C VAL A 63 -16.51 -12.34 -0.23
N VAL A 64 -17.57 -13.10 -0.49
CA VAL A 64 -17.68 -13.92 -1.69
C VAL A 64 -19.05 -13.75 -2.33
N THR A 65 -19.06 -13.58 -3.65
CA THR A 65 -20.26 -13.60 -4.48
C THR A 65 -20.14 -14.69 -5.54
N PRO A 66 -20.46 -15.95 -5.20
CA PRO A 66 -20.24 -17.07 -6.09
C PRO A 66 -21.11 -16.98 -7.35
N ASN A 67 -20.57 -17.34 -8.51
CA ASN A 67 -21.30 -17.32 -9.78
C ASN A 67 -22.61 -18.12 -9.71
N GLU A 68 -22.57 -19.29 -9.07
CA GLU A 68 -23.74 -20.16 -8.93
C GLU A 68 -24.88 -19.55 -8.12
N LEU A 69 -24.58 -18.60 -7.23
CA LEU A 69 -25.58 -17.88 -6.45
C LEU A 69 -26.05 -16.59 -7.14
N ASN A 70 -25.50 -16.27 -8.31
CA ASN A 70 -25.71 -15.04 -9.04
C ASN A 70 -26.06 -15.30 -10.53
N GLY A 71 -26.94 -16.28 -10.79
CA GLY A 71 -27.43 -16.56 -12.14
C GLY A 71 -26.36 -17.08 -13.11
N GLY A 72 -25.24 -17.61 -12.59
CA GLY A 72 -24.11 -18.11 -13.36
C GLY A 72 -23.03 -17.06 -13.65
N GLU A 73 -23.28 -15.78 -13.36
CA GLU A 73 -22.35 -14.68 -13.65
C GLU A 73 -22.49 -13.57 -12.59
N ALA A 74 -21.63 -13.61 -11.56
CA ALA A 74 -21.54 -12.54 -10.59
C ALA A 74 -20.92 -11.29 -11.22
N THR A 75 -21.39 -10.10 -10.84
CA THR A 75 -20.81 -8.82 -11.31
C THR A 75 -19.31 -8.70 -11.00
N PHE A 76 -18.90 -9.25 -9.85
CA PHE A 76 -17.51 -9.31 -9.40
C PHE A 76 -17.19 -10.75 -9.00
N PRO A 77 -16.73 -11.61 -9.92
CA PRO A 77 -16.48 -13.02 -9.64
C PRO A 77 -15.09 -13.22 -8.97
N GLU A 78 -14.95 -13.90 -7.83
CA GLU A 78 -16.01 -14.33 -6.89
C GLU A 78 -15.66 -13.93 -5.45
N PHE A 79 -14.48 -14.28 -4.95
CA PHE A 79 -13.95 -13.81 -3.67
C PHE A 79 -13.36 -12.42 -3.80
N HIS A 80 -13.55 -11.56 -2.80
CA HIS A 80 -13.13 -10.16 -2.81
C HIS A 80 -12.25 -9.89 -1.57
N ALA A 81 -10.95 -10.10 -1.66
CA ALA A 81 -10.03 -9.72 -0.59
C ALA A 81 -9.79 -8.21 -0.63
N VAL A 82 -10.02 -7.51 0.49
CA VAL A 82 -9.96 -6.04 0.54
C VAL A 82 -8.85 -5.56 1.45
N TYR A 83 -8.05 -4.63 0.96
CA TYR A 83 -6.87 -4.07 1.63
C TYR A 83 -6.95 -2.54 1.66
N MET A 84 -6.47 -1.92 2.73
CA MET A 84 -6.37 -0.47 2.88
C MET A 84 -4.92 -0.05 3.10
N ASP A 85 -4.51 1.06 2.49
CA ASP A 85 -3.16 1.58 2.69
C ASP A 85 -2.84 1.79 4.19
N PRO A 86 -1.60 1.45 4.64
CA PRO A 86 -1.28 1.44 6.07
C PRO A 86 -1.45 2.78 6.77
N GLU A 87 -1.17 3.90 6.09
CA GLU A 87 -1.29 5.24 6.66
C GLU A 87 -2.76 5.62 6.90
N SER A 88 -3.65 5.32 5.95
CA SER A 88 -5.08 5.54 6.11
C SER A 88 -5.70 4.63 7.16
N PHE A 89 -5.26 3.37 7.25
CA PHE A 89 -5.71 2.49 8.33
C PHE A 89 -5.25 3.01 9.70
N ALA A 90 -4.02 3.50 9.81
CA ALA A 90 -3.52 4.13 11.03
C ALA A 90 -4.35 5.37 11.42
N HIS A 91 -4.68 6.23 10.45
CA HIS A 91 -5.56 7.37 10.66
C HIS A 91 -6.96 6.93 11.10
N PHE A 92 -7.54 5.94 10.42
CA PHE A 92 -8.86 5.40 10.73
C PHE A 92 -8.95 4.87 12.16
N LYS A 93 -7.93 4.15 12.65
CA LYS A 93 -7.87 3.71 14.06
C LYS A 93 -8.01 4.85 15.07
N MET A 94 -7.46 6.01 14.74
CA MET A 94 -7.47 7.17 15.64
C MET A 94 -8.78 7.96 15.55
N THR A 95 -9.37 8.06 14.36
CA THR A 95 -10.43 9.04 14.09
C THR A 95 -11.77 8.43 13.70
N GLY A 96 -11.78 7.16 13.28
CA GLY A 96 -12.93 6.50 12.67
C GLY A 96 -13.30 7.06 11.30
N LYS A 97 -12.38 7.76 10.62
CA LYS A 97 -12.63 8.44 9.33
C LYS A 97 -11.62 8.03 8.27
N PHE A 98 -12.02 8.05 7.01
CA PHE A 98 -11.10 7.91 5.88
C PHE A 98 -10.53 9.29 5.51
N ARG A 99 -9.21 9.41 5.60
CA ARG A 99 -8.47 10.64 5.29
C ARG A 99 -8.44 10.90 3.79
N ASP A 100 -8.12 12.14 3.41
CA ASP A 100 -7.72 12.42 2.04
C ASP A 100 -6.43 11.64 1.70
N GLY A 101 -6.38 11.06 0.50
CA GLY A 101 -5.34 10.13 0.06
C GLY A 101 -5.60 8.66 0.42
N THR A 102 -6.77 8.31 0.96
CA THR A 102 -7.11 6.90 1.26
C THR A 102 -7.16 6.08 -0.02
N VAL A 103 -6.49 4.94 -0.04
CA VAL A 103 -6.56 3.92 -1.09
C VAL A 103 -7.07 2.61 -0.50
N VAL A 104 -8.09 2.05 -1.13
CA VAL A 104 -8.61 0.71 -0.84
C VAL A 104 -8.50 -0.14 -2.11
N MET A 105 -7.87 -1.30 -1.99
CA MET A 105 -7.75 -2.29 -3.05
C MET A 105 -8.73 -3.41 -2.80
N LYS A 106 -9.43 -3.85 -3.84
CA LYS A 106 -10.21 -5.09 -3.86
C LYS A 106 -9.59 -6.02 -4.90
N GLU A 107 -9.03 -7.12 -4.43
CA GLU A 107 -8.48 -8.18 -5.28
C GLU A 107 -9.51 -9.30 -5.42
N LEU A 108 -9.73 -9.75 -6.65
CA LEU A 108 -10.67 -10.82 -6.95
C LEU A 108 -9.95 -12.15 -7.11
N SER A 109 -10.53 -13.22 -6.60
CA SER A 109 -10.14 -14.61 -6.86
C SER A 109 -11.35 -15.49 -7.18
N SER A 110 -11.13 -16.58 -7.91
CA SER A 110 -12.19 -17.54 -8.24
C SER A 110 -12.57 -18.39 -7.03
N VAL A 111 -13.72 -19.08 -7.11
CA VAL A 111 -13.95 -20.26 -6.27
C VAL A 111 -13.17 -21.43 -6.86
N GLY A 112 -12.17 -21.92 -6.14
CA GLY A 112 -11.35 -23.07 -6.55
C GLY A 112 -11.91 -24.42 -6.12
N SER A 113 -12.57 -24.47 -4.95
CA SER A 113 -13.24 -25.66 -4.43
C SER A 113 -14.44 -25.29 -3.57
N LYS A 114 -15.34 -26.25 -3.35
CA LYS A 114 -16.46 -26.15 -2.39
C LYS A 114 -16.36 -27.11 -1.21
N GLU A 115 -15.27 -27.86 -1.15
CA GLU A 115 -14.97 -28.81 -0.08
C GLU A 115 -13.47 -28.75 0.23
N ALA A 116 -13.15 -28.79 1.52
CA ALA A 116 -11.79 -28.92 2.03
C ALA A 116 -11.81 -29.77 3.31
N PRO A 117 -10.66 -30.16 3.88
CA PRO A 117 -10.62 -30.89 5.14
C PRO A 117 -11.36 -30.22 6.31
N SER A 118 -11.56 -28.90 6.26
CA SER A 118 -12.35 -28.13 7.24
C SER A 118 -13.86 -28.20 7.04
N GLY A 119 -14.34 -28.87 5.98
CA GLY A 119 -15.75 -29.04 5.64
C GLY A 119 -16.17 -28.39 4.32
N ASN A 120 -17.47 -28.21 4.14
CA ASN A 120 -18.07 -27.62 2.95
C ASN A 120 -18.11 -26.10 3.04
N GLY A 121 -17.93 -25.42 1.92
CA GLY A 121 -17.94 -23.96 1.86
C GLY A 121 -17.53 -23.46 0.49
N TYR A 122 -16.90 -22.29 0.45
CA TYR A 122 -16.20 -21.80 -0.73
C TYR A 122 -14.73 -21.63 -0.35
N PHE A 123 -13.82 -22.06 -1.21
CA PHE A 123 -12.39 -21.93 -1.00
C PHE A 123 -11.79 -21.21 -2.21
N GLN A 124 -10.92 -20.24 -1.96
CA GLN A 124 -10.30 -19.44 -3.01
C GLN A 124 -9.51 -20.31 -4.01
N GLY A 125 -9.56 -19.92 -5.27
CA GLY A 125 -8.75 -20.46 -6.35
C GLY A 125 -7.76 -19.41 -6.86
N GLU A 126 -7.72 -19.26 -8.18
CA GLU A 126 -6.78 -18.36 -8.86
C GLU A 126 -7.18 -16.89 -8.69
N LEU A 127 -6.19 -16.02 -8.68
CA LEU A 127 -6.42 -14.58 -8.75
C LEU A 127 -6.98 -14.21 -10.12
N THR A 128 -8.02 -13.37 -10.14
CA THR A 128 -8.75 -13.02 -11.36
C THR A 128 -8.75 -11.53 -11.64
N GLY A 129 -8.80 -10.66 -10.64
CA GLY A 129 -9.09 -9.24 -10.89
C GLY A 129 -8.57 -8.28 -9.84
N LEU A 130 -8.61 -7.00 -10.17
CA LEU A 130 -8.19 -5.93 -9.27
C LEU A 130 -8.97 -4.65 -9.50
N GLU A 131 -9.51 -4.12 -8.41
CA GLU A 131 -10.23 -2.85 -8.35
C GLU A 131 -9.57 -1.94 -7.30
N ALA A 132 -9.60 -0.63 -7.53
CA ALA A 132 -9.14 0.37 -6.57
C ALA A 132 -10.23 1.42 -6.32
N SER A 133 -10.37 1.87 -5.08
CA SER A 133 -11.10 3.09 -4.74
C SER A 133 -10.18 4.07 -4.01
N ILE A 134 -10.20 5.32 -4.44
CA ILE A 134 -9.27 6.35 -3.96
C ILE A 134 -10.05 7.60 -3.57
N LYS A 135 -9.83 8.10 -2.35
CA LYS A 135 -10.32 9.39 -1.90
C LYS A 135 -9.26 10.45 -2.09
N ASP A 136 -9.50 11.44 -2.94
CA ASP A 136 -8.57 12.56 -3.17
C ASP A 136 -9.37 13.80 -3.57
N SER A 137 -9.52 14.71 -2.61
CA SER A 137 -10.28 15.96 -2.74
C SER A 137 -9.72 16.92 -3.77
N LYS A 138 -8.44 16.80 -4.15
CA LYS A 138 -7.82 17.64 -5.18
C LYS A 138 -8.02 17.04 -6.56
N ARG A 139 -7.78 15.73 -6.69
CA ARG A 139 -7.83 15.01 -7.97
C ARG A 139 -9.26 14.68 -8.40
N PHE A 140 -10.15 14.41 -7.45
CA PHE A 140 -11.53 13.97 -7.69
C PHE A 140 -12.56 14.92 -7.08
N LYS A 141 -12.26 16.23 -7.06
CA LYS A 141 -13.12 17.28 -6.50
C LYS A 141 -14.56 17.31 -7.05
N ASP A 142 -14.74 16.78 -8.27
CA ASP A 142 -16.02 16.75 -8.98
C ASP A 142 -16.73 15.38 -8.85
N GLU A 143 -16.13 14.41 -8.16
CA GLU A 143 -16.72 13.09 -7.89
C GLU A 143 -17.49 13.07 -6.56
N PRO A 144 -18.59 12.30 -6.45
CA PRO A 144 -19.30 12.12 -5.19
C PRO A 144 -18.37 11.65 -4.06
N GLY A 145 -18.33 12.42 -2.97
CA GLY A 145 -17.49 12.14 -1.80
C GLY A 145 -15.97 12.31 -2.04
N ASN A 146 -15.57 12.85 -3.19
CA ASN A 146 -14.19 12.87 -3.69
C ASN A 146 -13.57 11.47 -3.89
N TRP A 147 -14.42 10.47 -4.12
CA TRP A 147 -14.01 9.10 -4.38
C TRP A 147 -13.98 8.82 -5.88
N ALA A 148 -12.90 8.20 -6.36
CA ALA A 148 -12.85 7.63 -7.70
C ALA A 148 -12.60 6.12 -7.64
N TYR A 149 -13.17 5.40 -8.61
CA TYR A 149 -13.10 3.94 -8.71
C TYR A 149 -12.44 3.54 -10.01
N PHE A 150 -11.64 2.48 -9.97
CA PHE A 150 -10.79 2.03 -11.06
C PHE A 150 -10.85 0.50 -11.17
N SER A 151 -11.06 0.00 -12.39
CA SER A 151 -11.05 -1.45 -12.69
C SER A 151 -9.90 -1.81 -13.60
N PHE A 152 -8.99 -2.65 -13.12
CA PHE A 152 -7.91 -3.24 -13.92
C PHE A 152 -8.36 -4.48 -14.71
N GLY A 153 -9.61 -4.92 -14.48
CA GLY A 153 -10.25 -6.06 -15.12
C GLY A 153 -10.49 -7.22 -14.16
N HIS A 154 -11.34 -8.16 -14.58
CA HIS A 154 -11.70 -9.37 -13.84
C HIS A 154 -11.08 -10.64 -14.45
N LYS A 155 -9.98 -10.50 -15.21
CA LYS A 155 -9.14 -11.61 -15.68
C LYS A 155 -7.68 -11.17 -15.82
N TYR A 156 -6.76 -12.09 -15.60
CA TYR A 156 -5.34 -11.88 -15.89
C TYR A 156 -5.03 -12.06 -17.40
N PRO A 157 -4.05 -11.34 -17.96
CA PRO A 157 -3.28 -10.28 -17.31
C PRO A 157 -4.14 -9.03 -17.07
N LEU A 158 -3.90 -8.37 -15.94
CA LEU A 158 -4.52 -7.09 -15.59
C LEU A 158 -4.01 -5.97 -16.50
N LYS A 159 -4.81 -4.91 -16.67
CA LYS A 159 -4.37 -3.71 -17.38
C LYS A 159 -3.23 -3.02 -16.61
N ALA A 160 -2.25 -2.48 -17.30
CA ALA A 160 -1.14 -1.76 -16.66
C ALA A 160 -1.54 -0.37 -16.13
N GLU A 161 -2.53 0.27 -16.77
CA GLU A 161 -3.06 1.59 -16.40
C GLU A 161 -4.53 1.71 -16.80
N VAL A 162 -5.32 2.46 -16.03
CA VAL A 162 -6.77 2.62 -16.27
C VAL A 162 -7.27 4.01 -15.91
N SER A 163 -8.23 4.50 -16.69
CA SER A 163 -8.99 5.71 -16.33
C SER A 163 -9.97 5.41 -15.21
N LYS A 164 -10.39 6.45 -14.47
CA LYS A 164 -11.50 6.32 -13.51
C LYS A 164 -12.77 5.89 -14.23
N ASN A 165 -13.56 5.03 -13.58
CA ASN A 165 -14.90 4.69 -14.02
C ASN A 165 -15.83 5.92 -13.91
N ALA A 166 -16.92 5.91 -14.68
CA ALA A 166 -17.95 6.94 -14.56
C ALA A 166 -18.64 6.85 -13.19
N ALA A 167 -18.99 7.98 -12.58
CA ALA A 167 -19.63 8.03 -11.26
C ALA A 167 -20.89 7.14 -11.17
N ALA A 168 -21.69 7.11 -12.24
CA ALA A 168 -22.90 6.28 -12.30
C ALA A 168 -22.62 4.77 -12.24
N ALA A 169 -21.42 4.32 -12.61
CA ALA A 169 -21.05 2.91 -12.59
C ALA A 169 -20.65 2.40 -11.19
N CYS A 170 -20.12 3.28 -10.32
CA CYS A 170 -19.55 2.86 -9.03
C CYS A 170 -20.02 3.75 -7.88
N ASN A 171 -19.82 5.06 -7.96
CA ASN A 171 -20.10 6.00 -6.87
C ASN A 171 -21.56 5.96 -6.42
N GLN A 172 -22.53 5.85 -7.35
CA GLN A 172 -23.94 5.84 -6.99
C GLN A 172 -24.29 4.64 -6.09
N CYS A 173 -23.91 3.43 -6.49
CA CYS A 173 -24.16 2.23 -5.69
C CYS A 173 -23.47 2.32 -4.31
N HIS A 174 -22.23 2.81 -4.28
CA HIS A 174 -21.50 3.03 -3.02
C HIS A 174 -22.16 4.11 -2.15
N GLN A 175 -22.65 5.20 -2.73
CA GLN A 175 -23.35 6.26 -2.01
C GLN A 175 -24.61 5.73 -1.31
N ASP A 176 -25.39 4.94 -2.05
CA ASP A 176 -26.70 4.51 -1.60
C ASP A 176 -26.62 3.38 -0.56
N ASN A 177 -25.57 2.56 -0.60
CA ASN A 177 -25.53 1.29 0.14
C ASN A 177 -24.36 1.16 1.14
N ALA A 178 -23.29 1.95 1.01
CA ALA A 178 -22.19 1.92 1.97
C ALA A 178 -22.61 2.52 3.31
N LYS A 179 -22.19 1.92 4.42
CA LYS A 179 -22.49 2.45 5.76
C LYS A 179 -21.58 3.59 6.21
N MET A 180 -20.44 3.79 5.54
CA MET A 180 -19.51 4.85 5.93
C MET A 180 -18.76 5.39 4.73
N ASP A 181 -19.00 6.66 4.38
CA ASP A 181 -18.16 7.43 3.45
C ASP A 181 -17.78 6.66 2.17
N TRP A 182 -18.79 6.16 1.46
CA TRP A 182 -18.64 5.36 0.23
C TRP A 182 -17.86 4.04 0.38
N VAL A 183 -17.52 3.60 1.58
CA VAL A 183 -16.89 2.30 1.87
C VAL A 183 -17.89 1.37 2.57
N PHE A 184 -18.03 0.14 2.06
CA PHE A 184 -18.91 -0.90 2.62
C PHE A 184 -18.40 -1.49 3.95
N SER A 185 -18.10 -0.62 4.91
CA SER A 185 -17.55 -0.94 6.23
C SER A 185 -18.36 -1.98 7.02
N GLN A 186 -19.65 -2.15 6.72
CA GLN A 186 -20.48 -3.21 7.30
C GLN A 186 -19.98 -4.64 6.99
N TYR A 187 -19.16 -4.81 5.96
CA TYR A 187 -18.56 -6.09 5.57
C TYR A 187 -17.07 -6.20 5.93
N TYR A 188 -16.51 -5.18 6.61
CA TYR A 188 -15.09 -5.10 6.94
C TYR A 188 -14.89 -5.08 8.47
N PRO A 189 -15.00 -6.24 9.14
CA PRO A 189 -14.98 -6.32 10.60
C PRO A 189 -13.66 -5.84 11.22
N VAL A 190 -12.55 -5.87 10.47
CA VAL A 190 -11.26 -5.32 10.92
C VAL A 190 -11.39 -3.80 11.14
N LEU A 191 -12.11 -3.08 10.27
CA LEU A 191 -12.38 -1.66 10.47
C LEU A 191 -13.26 -1.44 11.69
N SER A 192 -14.34 -2.21 11.85
CA SER A 192 -15.22 -2.08 13.02
C SER A 192 -14.47 -2.32 14.35
N ALA A 193 -13.57 -3.31 14.38
CA ALA A 193 -12.76 -3.60 15.57
C ALA A 193 -11.66 -2.55 15.83
N ALA A 194 -11.17 -1.91 14.76
CA ALA A 194 -10.12 -0.91 14.80
C ALA A 194 -10.62 0.50 15.13
N ALA A 195 -11.90 0.80 14.86
CA ALA A 195 -12.49 2.10 15.07
C ALA A 195 -12.36 2.56 16.55
N PRO A 196 -12.14 3.86 16.80
CA PRO A 196 -12.09 4.37 18.16
C PRO A 196 -13.43 4.13 18.85
N ARG A 197 -13.39 3.57 20.06
CA ARG A 197 -14.60 3.38 20.86
C ARG A 197 -15.18 4.75 21.21
N SER A 198 -16.50 4.90 21.09
CA SER A 198 -17.20 6.03 21.69
C SER A 198 -16.92 6.01 23.20
N LYS A 199 -16.46 7.14 23.75
CA LYS A 199 -16.36 7.32 25.20
C LYS A 199 -17.75 7.33 25.83
#